data_AF-A0A553ICQ9-F1
#
_entry.id   AF-A0A553ICQ9-F1
#
_cell.length_a   1.000
_cell.length_b   1.000
_cell.length_c   1.000
_cell.angle_alpha   90.00
_cell.angle_beta   90.00
_cell.angle_gamma   90.00
#
_symmetry.space_group_name_H-M   'P 1'
#
loop_
_entity.id
_entity.type
_entity.pdbx_description
1 polymer ?
#
loop_
_entity_poly.entity_id
_entity_poly.type
_entity_poly.pdbx_seq_one_letter_code
_entity_poly.pdbx_strand_id
1 'polypeptide(L)'
;MILSPGLVTPRHQQVARATLLVPLVKLGSRSPYFLLTGRPTMLYQRVARASVLRAASMTASRRLPIIQQRNFFPDSLTDKKITEEKFPDHPTLSDTEDPNMNGGFINPPAVKRQLRDPHGDWWDKQERRNFGEPVHEDHDILGLFSPYEYTWVNSRTAFAQIGVFIAAFVGVCWVVGRLYPDKPSFPREFEGGLERELGGPGAVRARAPGDPEPFQAEEAED
;
A
#
# COMPACT_ATOMS: atom_id res chain seq x y z
N MET A 1 -57.82 -5.94 44.06
CA MET A 1 -56.52 -5.30 44.35
C MET A 1 -55.53 -5.84 43.34
N ILE A 2 -54.94 -4.97 42.53
CA ILE A 2 -53.62 -5.04 41.85
C ILE A 2 -53.73 -4.15 40.60
N LEU A 3 -52.88 -3.12 40.62
CA LEU A 3 -52.88 -1.95 39.78
C LEU A 3 -52.40 -2.21 38.34
N SER A 4 -52.93 -1.41 37.41
CA SER A 4 -52.39 -1.15 36.08
C SER A 4 -50.93 -0.65 36.12
N PRO A 5 -50.08 -1.05 35.15
CA PRO A 5 -48.72 -0.55 35.05
C PRO A 5 -48.67 0.86 34.42
N GLY A 6 -47.85 1.72 35.04
CA GLY A 6 -47.63 3.10 34.63
C GLY A 6 -46.76 3.25 33.38
N LEU A 7 -47.12 4.27 32.59
CA LEU A 7 -46.33 4.88 31.53
C LEU A 7 -44.96 5.34 32.05
N VAL A 8 -43.88 4.99 31.35
CA VAL A 8 -42.55 5.61 31.50
C VAL A 8 -42.19 6.30 30.19
N THR A 9 -42.16 7.63 30.23
CA THR A 9 -41.72 8.55 29.17
C THR A 9 -40.20 8.48 28.93
N PRO A 10 -39.71 8.61 27.69
CA PRO A 10 -38.28 8.65 27.39
C PRO A 10 -37.68 10.04 27.64
N ARG A 11 -36.54 10.07 28.36
CA ARG A 11 -35.72 11.26 28.60
C ARG A 11 -34.93 11.61 27.34
N HIS A 12 -35.15 12.80 26.80
CA HIS A 12 -34.30 13.43 25.80
C HIS A 12 -32.87 13.61 26.34
N GLN A 13 -31.90 12.96 25.71
CA GLN A 13 -30.47 13.22 25.94
C GLN A 13 -29.97 14.10 24.79
N GLN A 14 -29.80 15.39 25.08
CA GLN A 14 -29.16 16.35 24.17
C GLN A 14 -27.67 16.04 24.06
N VAL A 15 -27.20 15.78 22.84
CA VAL A 15 -25.78 15.66 22.51
C VAL A 15 -25.28 17.04 22.08
N ALA A 16 -24.53 17.69 22.96
CA ALA A 16 -23.86 18.95 22.65
C ALA A 16 -22.73 18.71 21.63
N ARG A 17 -22.86 19.32 20.44
CA ARG A 17 -21.82 19.38 19.42
C ARG A 17 -20.84 20.49 19.79
N ALA A 18 -19.62 20.13 20.19
CA ALA A 18 -18.51 21.07 20.35
C ALA A 18 -17.80 21.24 18.99
N THR A 19 -18.10 22.33 18.30
CA THR A 19 -17.41 22.77 17.09
C THR A 19 -16.16 23.56 17.50
N LEU A 20 -14.97 22.98 17.28
CA LEU A 20 -13.69 23.70 17.43
C LEU A 20 -13.40 24.50 16.14
N LEU A 21 -13.45 25.82 16.30
CA LEU A 21 -13.22 26.85 15.29
C LEU A 21 -11.71 27.17 15.25
N VAL A 22 -11.03 26.82 14.15
CA VAL A 22 -9.63 27.20 13.91
C VAL A 22 -9.62 28.56 13.18
N PRO A 23 -8.93 29.60 13.68
CA PRO A 23 -8.87 30.88 12.98
C PRO A 23 -7.86 30.82 11.81
N LEU A 24 -8.37 31.14 10.62
CA LEU A 24 -7.62 31.31 9.39
C LEU A 24 -6.90 32.67 9.41
N VAL A 25 -5.58 32.67 9.64
CA VAL A 25 -4.74 33.87 9.54
C VAL A 25 -4.49 34.18 8.05
N LYS A 26 -4.98 35.33 7.62
CA LYS A 26 -4.80 35.89 6.28
C LYS A 26 -3.58 36.81 6.29
N LEU A 27 -2.45 36.39 5.73
CA LEU A 27 -1.35 37.30 5.40
C LEU A 27 -1.39 37.69 3.92
N GLY A 28 -1.38 39.00 3.71
CA GLY A 28 -1.48 39.66 2.43
C GLY A 28 -0.22 39.59 1.59
N SER A 29 -0.49 39.67 0.29
CA SER A 29 0.36 40.15 -0.80
C SER A 29 1.49 41.10 -0.38
N ARG A 30 2.71 40.76 -0.79
CA ARG A 30 3.77 41.69 -1.24
C ARG A 30 4.78 40.91 -2.08
N SER A 31 4.71 41.10 -3.40
CA SER A 31 5.85 40.94 -4.29
C SER A 31 6.89 42.03 -3.96
N PRO A 32 8.19 41.74 -4.11
CA PRO A 32 8.87 42.38 -5.22
C PRO A 32 9.82 41.46 -5.98
N TYR A 33 9.88 41.73 -7.27
CA TYR A 33 10.81 41.22 -8.27
C TYR A 33 12.27 41.30 -7.84
N PHE A 34 13.01 40.19 -7.99
CA PHE A 34 14.42 40.25 -8.36
C PHE A 34 14.72 39.12 -9.34
N LEU A 35 15.32 39.52 -10.46
CA LEU A 35 15.66 38.74 -11.62
C LEU A 35 16.78 37.76 -11.30
N LEU A 36 16.61 36.48 -11.64
CA LEU A 36 17.73 35.67 -12.12
C LEU A 36 17.22 34.61 -13.10
N THR A 37 17.44 34.89 -14.37
CA THR A 37 17.12 34.02 -15.50
C THR A 37 18.11 32.85 -15.55
N GLY A 38 17.75 31.73 -14.92
CA GLY A 38 18.42 30.44 -15.09
C GLY A 38 17.52 29.49 -15.88
N ARG A 39 17.67 29.45 -17.22
CA ARG A 39 17.00 28.44 -18.06
C ARG A 39 17.60 27.06 -17.76
N PRO A 40 16.82 26.01 -17.45
CA PRO A 40 17.31 24.65 -17.59
C PRO A 40 17.47 24.36 -19.09
N THR A 41 18.71 24.14 -19.52
CA THR A 41 19.06 23.61 -20.84
C THR A 41 18.51 22.20 -20.98
N MET A 42 17.30 22.08 -21.53
CA MET A 42 16.79 20.83 -22.08
C MET A 42 17.66 20.42 -23.28
N LEU A 43 18.53 19.44 -23.08
CA LEU A 43 19.24 18.78 -24.17
C LEU A 43 18.24 18.02 -25.03
N TYR A 44 17.85 18.63 -26.15
CA TYR A 44 16.99 18.05 -27.17
C TYR A 44 17.79 17.00 -27.96
N GLN A 45 17.77 15.74 -27.53
CA GLN A 45 18.34 14.64 -28.32
C GLN A 45 17.43 14.37 -29.52
N ARG A 46 17.76 15.00 -30.64
CA ARG A 46 17.15 14.73 -31.95
C ARG A 46 17.51 13.32 -32.39
N VAL A 47 16.61 12.37 -32.20
CA VAL A 47 16.69 11.07 -32.88
C VAL A 47 16.32 11.31 -34.35
N ALA A 48 17.32 11.26 -35.23
CA ALA A 48 17.13 11.28 -36.66
C ALA A 48 16.35 10.03 -37.09
N ARG A 49 15.12 10.22 -37.59
CA ARG A 49 14.38 9.18 -38.29
C ARG A 49 15.01 8.98 -39.66
N ALA A 50 15.81 7.94 -39.82
CA ALA A 50 16.28 7.49 -41.13
C ALA A 50 15.08 7.02 -41.96
N SER A 51 14.78 7.76 -43.03
CA SER A 51 13.83 7.37 -44.06
C SER A 51 14.41 6.22 -44.89
N VAL A 52 13.93 4.99 -44.66
CA VAL A 52 14.23 3.85 -45.53
C VAL A 52 13.30 3.90 -46.74
N LEU A 53 13.77 4.54 -47.81
CA LEU A 53 13.30 4.24 -49.15
C LEU A 53 13.95 2.91 -49.59
N ARG A 54 13.17 1.83 -49.58
CA ARG A 54 13.39 0.72 -50.51
C ARG A 54 12.16 0.56 -51.38
N ALA A 55 12.41 0.76 -52.65
CA ALA A 55 11.50 0.56 -53.75
C ALA A 55 10.89 -0.86 -53.75
N ALA A 56 9.63 -0.89 -54.15
CA ALA A 56 9.00 -1.91 -54.99
C ALA A 56 9.85 -3.15 -55.32
N SER A 57 9.62 -4.22 -54.57
CA SER A 57 9.59 -5.60 -55.05
C SER A 57 9.06 -6.45 -53.91
N MET A 58 8.33 -7.50 -54.24
CA MET A 58 7.67 -8.45 -53.31
C MET A 58 6.30 -7.98 -52.81
N THR A 59 5.33 -7.97 -53.72
CA THR A 59 4.07 -8.70 -53.48
C THR A 59 4.36 -10.17 -53.14
N ALA A 60 5.06 -10.41 -52.03
CA ALA A 60 5.19 -11.73 -51.45
C ALA A 60 4.04 -11.84 -50.46
N SER A 61 2.99 -12.56 -50.84
CA SER A 61 2.01 -13.02 -49.87
C SER A 61 2.78 -13.71 -48.75
N ARG A 62 2.91 -13.08 -47.59
CA ARG A 62 3.34 -13.78 -46.38
C ARG A 62 2.17 -14.68 -46.01
N ARG A 63 2.06 -15.82 -46.70
CA ARG A 63 1.22 -16.92 -46.26
C ARG A 63 1.82 -17.33 -44.93
N LEU A 64 1.13 -17.02 -43.85
CA LEU A 64 1.43 -17.58 -42.54
C LEU A 64 1.56 -19.11 -42.74
N PRO A 65 2.57 -19.77 -42.15
CA PRO A 65 2.59 -21.23 -42.18
C PRO A 65 1.24 -21.68 -41.63
N ILE A 66 0.52 -22.47 -42.42
CA ILE A 66 -0.67 -23.17 -41.94
C ILE A 66 -0.20 -23.90 -40.69
N ILE A 67 -0.64 -23.42 -39.53
CA ILE A 67 -0.42 -24.08 -38.27
C ILE A 67 -1.11 -25.42 -38.44
N GLN A 68 -0.31 -26.47 -38.66
CA GLN A 68 -0.80 -27.83 -38.74
C GLN A 68 -1.30 -28.15 -37.34
N GLN A 69 -2.60 -28.00 -37.10
CA GLN A 69 -3.26 -28.40 -35.86
C GLN A 69 -3.18 -29.93 -35.76
N ARG A 70 -2.04 -30.44 -35.32
CA ARG A 70 -1.82 -31.88 -35.03
C ARG A 70 -2.33 -32.19 -33.64
N ASN A 71 -3.60 -31.94 -33.40
CA ASN A 71 -4.26 -32.51 -32.24
C ASN A 71 -4.70 -33.91 -32.64
N PHE A 72 -3.99 -34.93 -32.15
CA PHE A 72 -4.29 -36.35 -32.34
C PHE A 72 -5.47 -36.75 -31.43
N PHE A 73 -6.56 -36.00 -31.51
CA PHE A 73 -7.79 -36.31 -30.79
C PHE A 73 -8.86 -36.58 -31.85
N PRO A 74 -9.69 -37.62 -31.67
CA PRO A 74 -10.77 -37.90 -32.60
C PRO A 74 -11.72 -36.70 -32.69
N ASP A 75 -12.40 -36.56 -33.82
CA ASP A 75 -13.42 -35.52 -34.05
C ASP A 75 -14.47 -35.53 -32.92
N SER A 76 -14.74 -36.70 -32.34
CA SER A 76 -15.61 -36.88 -31.17
C SER A 76 -15.20 -36.12 -29.90
N LEU A 77 -13.95 -35.65 -29.80
CA LEU A 77 -13.45 -34.84 -28.68
C LEU A 77 -13.14 -33.39 -29.06
N THR A 78 -12.88 -33.12 -30.34
CA THR A 78 -12.36 -31.83 -30.80
C THR A 78 -13.40 -31.01 -31.54
N ASP A 79 -14.51 -31.63 -31.96
CA ASP A 79 -15.60 -30.95 -32.63
C ASP A 79 -16.21 -29.88 -31.73
N LYS A 80 -16.29 -28.67 -32.29
CA LYS A 80 -16.89 -27.51 -31.61
C LYS A 80 -18.30 -27.81 -31.15
N LYS A 81 -19.08 -28.52 -31.97
CA LYS A 81 -20.46 -28.91 -31.63
C LYS A 81 -20.54 -29.77 -30.37
N ILE A 82 -19.64 -30.75 -30.23
CA ILE A 82 -19.58 -31.63 -29.05
C ILE A 82 -19.08 -30.84 -27.84
N THR A 83 -18.19 -29.88 -28.05
CA THR A 83 -17.67 -29.01 -27.00
C THR A 83 -18.76 -28.06 -26.50
N GLU A 84 -19.50 -27.42 -27.40
CA GLU A 84 -20.65 -26.54 -27.12
C GLU A 84 -21.81 -27.30 -26.46
N GLU A 85 -22.07 -28.54 -26.88
CA GLU A 85 -23.08 -29.41 -26.25
C GLU A 85 -22.67 -29.82 -24.82
N LYS A 86 -21.39 -30.13 -24.61
CA LYS A 86 -20.88 -30.57 -23.31
C LYS A 86 -20.66 -29.41 -22.33
N PHE A 87 -20.36 -28.23 -22.85
CA PHE A 87 -20.10 -27.01 -22.09
C PHE A 87 -20.94 -25.86 -22.66
N PRO A 88 -22.26 -25.90 -22.44
CA PRO A 88 -23.12 -24.79 -22.86
C PRO A 88 -22.69 -23.51 -22.15
N ASP A 89 -22.92 -22.37 -22.81
CA ASP A 89 -22.67 -21.06 -22.20
C ASP A 89 -23.54 -20.89 -20.95
N HIS A 90 -22.95 -20.29 -19.92
CA HIS A 90 -23.65 -20.01 -18.68
C HIS A 90 -24.77 -19.00 -18.95
N PRO A 91 -25.94 -19.14 -18.29
CA PRO A 91 -27.01 -18.16 -18.42
C PRO A 91 -26.48 -16.79 -17.98
N THR A 92 -26.60 -15.80 -18.85
CA THR A 92 -26.29 -14.42 -18.51
C THR A 92 -27.46 -13.87 -17.71
N LEU A 93 -27.23 -13.63 -16.42
CA LEU A 93 -28.21 -13.01 -15.55
C LEU A 93 -28.21 -11.50 -15.80
N SER A 94 -29.39 -10.88 -15.77
CA SER A 94 -29.49 -9.42 -15.87
C SER A 94 -28.95 -8.75 -14.60
N ASP A 95 -28.48 -7.50 -14.69
CA ASP A 95 -27.98 -6.73 -13.54
C ASP A 95 -28.99 -6.61 -12.38
N THR A 96 -30.29 -6.82 -12.66
CA THR A 96 -31.35 -6.81 -11.65
C THR A 96 -31.48 -8.14 -10.91
N GLU A 97 -31.19 -9.24 -11.58
CA GLU A 97 -31.23 -10.60 -11.00
C GLU A 97 -29.93 -10.94 -10.26
N ASP A 98 -28.81 -10.42 -10.74
CA ASP A 98 -27.47 -10.66 -10.18
C ASP A 98 -26.65 -9.35 -10.05
N PRO A 99 -26.98 -8.50 -9.06
CA PRO A 99 -26.26 -7.24 -8.85
C PRO A 99 -24.80 -7.43 -8.44
N ASN A 100 -24.42 -8.61 -7.93
CA ASN A 100 -23.06 -8.92 -7.49
C ASN A 100 -22.24 -9.65 -8.57
N MET A 101 -22.85 -9.93 -9.73
CA MET A 101 -22.24 -10.69 -10.83
C MET A 101 -21.66 -12.03 -10.38
N ASN A 102 -22.33 -12.70 -9.44
CA ASN A 102 -21.86 -13.94 -8.81
C ASN A 102 -22.45 -15.21 -9.43
N GLY A 103 -23.15 -15.09 -10.56
CA GLY A 103 -23.76 -16.20 -11.29
C GLY A 103 -24.97 -16.81 -10.56
N GLY A 104 -25.66 -16.03 -9.72
CA GLY A 104 -26.80 -16.50 -8.93
C GLY A 104 -26.40 -17.39 -7.74
N PHE A 105 -25.13 -17.32 -7.33
CA PHE A 105 -24.63 -18.04 -6.18
C PHE A 105 -25.25 -17.47 -4.89
N ILE A 106 -25.75 -18.35 -4.01
CA ILE A 106 -26.34 -17.95 -2.73
C ILE A 106 -25.19 -17.51 -1.82
N ASN A 107 -24.96 -16.20 -1.74
CA ASN A 107 -23.90 -15.65 -0.91
C ASN A 107 -24.41 -15.39 0.52
N PRO A 108 -24.01 -16.18 1.54
CA PRO A 108 -24.35 -15.89 2.93
C PRO A 108 -23.71 -14.57 3.41
N PRO A 109 -24.08 -14.04 4.58
CA PRO A 109 -23.43 -12.85 5.13
C PRO A 109 -21.91 -13.03 5.31
N ALA A 110 -21.15 -11.97 4.98
CA ALA A 110 -19.69 -11.91 5.11
C ALA A 110 -19.25 -11.88 6.59
N VAL A 111 -19.24 -13.04 7.25
CA VAL A 111 -18.82 -13.19 8.64
C VAL A 111 -17.60 -14.10 8.74
N LYS A 112 -16.50 -13.57 9.29
CA LYS A 112 -15.26 -14.31 9.49
C LYS A 112 -15.48 -15.50 10.43
N ARG A 113 -14.94 -16.66 10.07
CA ARG A 113 -15.05 -17.91 10.84
C ARG A 113 -14.48 -17.80 12.25
N GLN A 114 -13.46 -16.96 12.42
CA GLN A 114 -12.87 -16.65 13.72
C GLN A 114 -13.88 -16.10 14.74
N LEU A 115 -14.88 -15.36 14.29
CA LEU A 115 -15.90 -14.74 15.16
C LEU A 115 -17.05 -15.69 15.51
N ARG A 116 -17.10 -16.87 14.88
CA ARG A 116 -18.06 -17.91 15.25
C ARG A 116 -17.69 -18.52 16.60
N ASP A 117 -18.71 -19.06 17.28
CA ASP A 117 -18.54 -19.70 18.58
C ASP A 117 -17.44 -20.78 18.53
N PRO A 118 -16.33 -20.62 19.27
CA PRO A 118 -15.26 -21.60 19.31
C PRO A 118 -15.65 -22.92 19.98
N HIS A 119 -16.71 -22.92 20.81
CA HIS A 119 -17.18 -24.10 21.54
C HIS A 119 -18.40 -24.78 20.90
N GLY A 120 -18.85 -24.28 19.74
CA GLY A 120 -19.96 -24.84 19.01
C GLY A 120 -19.71 -26.28 18.55
N ASP A 121 -20.78 -27.07 18.44
CA ASP A 121 -20.69 -28.45 17.94
C ASP A 121 -20.60 -28.52 16.41
N TRP A 122 -19.48 -28.02 15.86
CA TRP A 122 -19.23 -28.00 14.41
C TRP A 122 -18.84 -29.37 13.87
N TRP A 123 -19.29 -29.71 12.65
CA TRP A 123 -18.82 -30.91 11.92
C TRP A 123 -17.32 -30.84 11.62
N ASP A 124 -16.86 -29.72 11.05
CA ASP A 124 -15.45 -29.38 10.94
C ASP A 124 -15.06 -28.47 12.10
N LYS A 125 -14.36 -29.05 13.09
CA LYS A 125 -13.91 -28.34 14.29
C LYS A 125 -12.82 -27.31 14.00
N GLN A 126 -12.03 -27.50 12.94
CA GLN A 126 -10.96 -26.56 12.59
C GLN A 126 -11.58 -25.31 11.97
N GLU A 127 -12.36 -25.44 10.89
CA GLU A 127 -12.95 -24.27 10.21
C GLU A 127 -14.23 -23.72 10.86
N ARG A 128 -14.72 -24.37 11.93
CA ARG A 128 -15.99 -24.04 12.60
C ARG A 128 -17.16 -24.03 11.60
N ARG A 129 -17.29 -25.13 10.85
CA ARG A 129 -18.20 -25.29 9.71
C ARG A 129 -19.02 -26.57 9.80
N ASN A 130 -20.31 -26.50 9.46
CA ASN A 130 -21.17 -27.66 9.33
C ASN A 130 -21.19 -28.20 7.90
N PHE A 131 -21.48 -29.49 7.74
CA PHE A 131 -21.60 -30.09 6.41
C PHE A 131 -22.81 -29.51 5.66
N GLY A 132 -22.62 -29.14 4.39
CA GLY A 132 -23.70 -28.63 3.53
C GLY A 132 -24.15 -27.19 3.82
N GLU A 133 -23.50 -26.46 4.73
CA GLU A 133 -23.80 -25.04 4.91
C GLU A 133 -23.33 -24.21 3.70
N PRO A 134 -24.09 -23.19 3.25
CA PRO A 134 -23.63 -22.27 2.21
C PRO A 134 -22.31 -21.60 2.60
N VAL A 135 -21.40 -21.52 1.63
CA VAL A 135 -20.06 -20.93 1.78
C VAL A 135 -20.08 -19.56 1.13
N HIS A 136 -19.52 -18.54 1.80
CA HIS A 136 -19.34 -17.22 1.20
C HIS A 136 -18.36 -17.30 0.02
N GLU A 137 -18.55 -16.51 -1.03
CA GLU A 137 -17.62 -16.49 -2.17
C GLU A 137 -16.18 -16.21 -1.74
N ASP A 138 -15.95 -15.16 -0.95
CA ASP A 138 -14.67 -14.82 -0.31
C ASP A 138 -14.31 -15.68 0.92
N HIS A 139 -14.58 -16.99 0.90
CA HIS A 139 -14.24 -17.88 2.02
C HIS A 139 -12.73 -17.99 2.27
N ASP A 140 -11.90 -17.74 1.28
CA ASP A 140 -10.44 -17.68 1.45
C ASP A 140 -10.02 -16.53 2.41
N ILE A 141 -10.70 -15.39 2.36
CA ILE A 141 -10.46 -14.23 3.22
C ILE A 141 -11.23 -14.35 4.55
N LEU A 142 -12.43 -14.93 4.52
CA LEU A 142 -13.28 -15.08 5.71
C LEU A 142 -13.00 -16.37 6.50
N GLY A 143 -12.21 -17.29 5.96
CA GLY A 143 -11.85 -18.58 6.56
C GLY A 143 -11.02 -18.44 7.83
N LEU A 144 -10.88 -19.53 8.60
CA LEU A 144 -10.14 -19.45 9.87
C LEU A 144 -8.64 -19.21 9.66
N PHE A 145 -8.06 -19.76 8.59
CA PHE A 145 -6.63 -19.61 8.27
C PHE A 145 -6.26 -18.27 7.63
N SER A 146 -7.21 -17.34 7.51
CA SER A 146 -6.94 -15.97 7.10
C SER A 146 -6.34 -15.14 8.25
N PRO A 147 -5.73 -13.96 7.98
CA PRO A 147 -5.14 -13.12 9.03
C PRO A 147 -6.14 -12.79 10.15
N TYR A 148 -5.71 -12.93 11.40
CA TYR A 148 -6.57 -12.76 12.58
C TYR A 148 -7.17 -11.35 12.67
N GLU A 149 -8.47 -11.26 12.93
CA GLU A 149 -9.21 -10.01 13.09
C GLU A 149 -9.33 -9.62 14.57
N TYR A 150 -8.92 -8.41 14.91
CA TYR A 150 -9.00 -7.90 16.28
C TYR A 150 -10.22 -6.99 16.45
N THR A 151 -11.06 -7.28 17.44
CA THR A 151 -12.35 -6.59 17.65
C THR A 151 -12.34 -5.55 18.78
N TRP A 152 -11.30 -5.54 19.62
CA TRP A 152 -11.27 -4.67 20.80
C TRP A 152 -10.93 -3.20 20.48
N VAL A 153 -10.27 -2.92 19.35
CA VAL A 153 -9.88 -1.57 18.90
C VAL A 153 -10.16 -1.45 17.41
N ASN A 154 -10.74 -0.31 16.99
CA ASN A 154 -10.98 -0.01 15.58
C ASN A 154 -9.64 0.23 14.85
N SER A 155 -9.50 -0.27 13.62
CA SER A 155 -8.30 -0.10 12.78
C SER A 155 -7.81 1.36 12.72
N ARG A 156 -8.71 2.33 12.55
CA ARG A 156 -8.33 3.75 12.50
C ARG A 156 -7.67 4.23 13.80
N THR A 157 -8.20 3.80 14.94
CA THR A 157 -7.64 4.13 16.25
C THR A 157 -6.32 3.39 16.51
N ALA A 158 -6.19 2.13 16.06
CA ALA A 158 -4.95 1.38 16.17
C ALA A 158 -3.81 2.06 15.40
N PHE A 159 -4.04 2.46 14.15
CA PHE A 159 -3.05 3.18 13.36
C PHE A 159 -2.67 4.53 13.97
N ALA A 160 -3.64 5.27 14.50
CA ALA A 160 -3.37 6.53 15.19
C ALA A 160 -2.49 6.31 16.43
N GLN A 161 -2.78 5.30 17.25
CA GLN A 161 -2.00 4.97 18.45
C GLN A 161 -0.56 4.57 18.09
N ILE A 162 -0.39 3.72 17.08
CA ILE A 162 0.95 3.31 16.59
C ILE A 162 1.71 4.52 16.05
N GLY A 163 1.05 5.38 15.26
CA GLY A 163 1.66 6.58 14.73
C GLY A 163 2.12 7.55 15.82
N VAL A 164 1.28 7.78 16.83
CA VAL A 164 1.63 8.62 17.99
C VAL A 164 2.77 8.02 18.79
N PHE A 165 2.79 6.71 18.99
CA PHE A 165 3.89 6.03 19.69
C PHE A 165 5.21 6.22 18.95
N ILE A 166 5.24 5.98 17.64
CA ILE A 166 6.45 6.15 16.83
C ILE A 166 6.90 7.61 16.82
N ALA A 167 5.96 8.55 16.61
CA ALA A 167 6.26 9.98 16.60
C ALA A 167 6.80 10.47 17.94
N ALA A 168 6.24 10.01 19.06
CA ALA A 168 6.72 10.34 20.39
C ALA A 168 8.12 9.76 20.64
N PHE A 169 8.34 8.49 20.31
CA PHE A 169 9.63 7.84 20.50
C PHE A 169 10.74 8.50 19.67
N VAL A 170 10.53 8.65 18.36
CA VAL A 170 11.47 9.30 17.45
C VAL A 170 11.63 10.77 17.83
N GLY A 171 10.56 11.46 18.22
CA GLY A 171 10.60 12.84 18.70
C GLY A 171 11.49 13.00 19.92
N VAL A 172 11.38 12.11 20.91
CA VAL A 172 12.27 12.12 22.08
C VAL A 172 13.72 11.84 21.69
N CYS A 173 13.99 10.83 20.86
CA CYS A 173 15.34 10.54 20.38
C CYS A 173 15.95 11.74 19.64
N TRP A 174 15.15 12.42 18.82
CA TRP A 174 15.58 13.61 18.08
C TRP A 174 15.89 14.78 19.02
N VAL A 175 15.01 15.07 19.99
CA VAL A 175 15.23 16.13 20.98
C VAL A 175 16.49 15.85 21.78
N VAL A 176 16.67 14.61 22.26
CA VAL A 176 17.87 14.20 22.99
C VAL A 176 19.10 14.38 22.09
N GLY A 177 19.07 13.91 20.85
CA GLY A 177 20.20 14.07 19.92
C GLY A 177 20.58 15.52 19.61
N ARG A 178 19.67 16.49 19.79
CA ARG A 178 19.94 17.93 19.59
C ARG A 178 20.36 18.67 20.85
N LEU A 179 19.84 18.26 22.00
CA LEU A 179 20.05 18.96 23.28
C LEU A 179 21.12 18.31 24.15
N TYR A 180 21.51 17.07 23.86
CA TYR A 180 22.52 16.38 24.65
C TYR A 180 23.90 17.00 24.38
N PRO A 181 24.67 17.34 25.43
CA PRO A 181 25.97 17.96 25.26
C PRO A 181 26.94 17.02 24.56
N ASP A 182 27.80 17.60 23.73
CA ASP A 182 28.86 16.86 23.06
C ASP A 182 29.84 16.25 24.06
N LYS A 183 30.50 15.18 23.61
CA LYS A 183 31.43 14.44 24.45
C LYS A 183 32.59 15.35 24.89
N PRO A 184 32.93 15.42 26.20
CA PRO A 184 34.03 16.24 26.70
C PRO A 184 35.38 15.54 26.48
N SER A 185 35.64 15.10 25.25
CA SER A 185 36.91 14.49 24.86
C SER A 185 37.23 14.88 23.43
N PHE A 186 38.44 15.39 23.21
CA PHE A 186 38.94 15.60 21.85
C PHE A 186 38.98 14.27 21.08
N PRO A 187 38.54 14.24 19.81
CA PRO A 187 38.73 13.09 18.95
C PRO A 187 40.21 12.73 18.83
N ARG A 188 40.50 11.43 18.80
CA ARG A 188 41.87 10.93 18.68
C ARG A 188 42.47 11.33 17.34
N GLU A 189 43.69 11.85 17.39
CA GLU A 189 44.48 12.23 16.23
C GLU A 189 45.48 11.11 15.89
N PHE A 190 45.76 10.96 14.60
CA PHE A 190 46.71 9.99 14.08
C PHE A 190 47.69 10.68 13.13
N GLU A 191 48.96 10.27 13.19
CA GLU A 191 50.01 10.81 12.33
C GLU A 191 49.64 10.64 10.85
N GLY A 192 49.69 11.74 10.09
CA GLY A 192 49.32 11.74 8.66
C GLY A 192 47.89 11.29 8.37
N GLY A 193 46.99 11.29 9.36
CA GLY A 193 45.59 10.87 9.20
C GLY A 193 45.42 9.41 8.76
N LEU A 194 46.44 8.56 8.97
CA LEU A 194 46.49 7.18 8.46
C LEU A 194 46.16 7.08 6.97
N GLU A 195 46.52 8.10 6.17
CA GLU A 195 46.14 8.19 4.76
C GLU A 195 46.62 6.96 3.96
N ARG A 196 47.84 6.49 4.23
CA ARG A 196 48.40 5.31 3.57
C ARG A 196 47.66 4.02 3.96
N GLU A 197 47.27 3.90 5.22
CA GLU A 197 46.63 2.71 5.78
C GLU A 197 45.12 2.65 5.44
N LEU A 198 44.47 3.80 5.21
CA LEU A 198 43.04 3.91 4.92
C LEU A 198 42.69 3.91 3.42
N GLY A 199 43.66 3.65 2.54
CA GLY A 199 43.40 3.49 1.10
C GLY A 199 44.10 4.50 0.19
N GLY A 200 44.98 5.33 0.75
CA GLY A 200 45.82 6.25 -0.01
C GLY A 200 45.11 7.51 -0.48
N PRO A 201 45.73 8.25 -1.43
CA PRO A 201 45.25 9.56 -1.87
C PRO A 201 43.83 9.47 -2.44
N GLY A 202 42.88 10.12 -1.76
CA GLY A 202 41.46 10.15 -2.13
C GLY A 202 40.52 9.33 -1.23
N ALA A 203 41.06 8.55 -0.28
CA ALA A 203 40.25 7.90 0.75
C ALA A 203 39.91 8.87 1.90
N VAL A 204 38.82 8.59 2.64
CA VAL A 204 38.46 9.36 3.84
C VAL A 204 39.53 9.10 4.91
N ARG A 205 40.38 10.10 5.15
CA ARG A 205 41.43 10.05 6.15
C ARG A 205 40.88 10.19 7.57
N ALA A 206 41.60 9.62 8.54
CA ALA A 206 41.38 9.92 9.95
C ALA A 206 41.89 11.34 10.28
N ARG A 207 41.48 11.86 11.44
CA ARG A 207 41.91 13.17 11.92
C ARG A 207 43.43 13.19 12.16
N ALA A 208 44.09 14.24 11.69
CA ALA A 208 45.52 14.46 11.84
C ALA A 208 45.82 15.67 12.74
N PRO A 209 46.98 15.72 13.39
CA PRO A 209 47.43 16.92 14.10
C PRO A 209 47.47 18.14 13.17
N GLY A 210 46.82 19.23 13.57
CA GLY A 210 46.72 20.46 12.78
C GLY A 210 45.40 20.64 12.01
N ASP A 211 44.50 19.66 12.05
CA ASP A 211 43.13 19.82 11.55
C ASP A 211 42.31 20.77 12.43
N PRO A 212 41.36 21.53 11.83
CA PRO A 212 40.48 22.42 12.59
C PRO A 212 39.75 21.68 13.70
N GLU A 213 39.44 22.42 14.79
CA GLU A 213 38.75 21.82 15.92
C GLU A 213 37.34 21.36 15.54
N PRO A 214 36.94 20.14 15.93
CA PRO A 214 35.76 19.47 15.38
C PRO A 214 34.44 20.00 15.94
N PHE A 215 34.48 20.80 17.01
CA PHE A 215 33.30 21.32 17.70
C PHE A 215 33.16 22.84 17.60
N GLN A 216 33.97 23.50 16.75
CA GLN A 216 33.89 24.94 16.47
C GLN A 216 33.25 25.28 15.11
N ALA A 217 32.49 24.34 14.53
CA ALA A 217 31.76 24.63 13.31
C ALA A 217 30.68 25.68 13.60
N GLU A 218 30.80 26.87 12.98
CA GLU A 218 29.84 28.00 12.93
C GLU A 218 30.19 29.31 13.67
N GLU A 219 31.47 29.71 13.77
CA GLU A 219 31.83 31.12 14.01
C GLU A 219 32.63 31.78 12.85
N ALA A 220 32.86 31.06 11.75
CA ALA A 220 33.80 31.49 10.69
C ALA A 220 33.17 31.94 9.36
N GLU A 221 31.85 32.19 9.30
CA GLU A 221 31.21 32.77 8.10
C GLU A 221 30.31 33.96 8.49
N ASP A 222 30.83 35.17 8.23
CA ASP A 222 30.09 36.43 8.06
C ASP A 222 29.31 36.44 6.71
#